data_AF-A0A3C1K846-F1
#
_entry.id   AF-A0A3C1K846-F1
#
_cell.length_a   1.000
_cell.length_b   1.000
_cell.length_c   1.000
_cell.angle_alpha   90.00
_cell.angle_beta   90.00
_cell.angle_gamma   90.00
#
_symmetry.space_group_name_H-M   'P 1'
#
loop_
_entity.id
_entity.type
_entity.pdbx_description
1 polymer ?
#
loop_
_entity_poly.entity_id
_entity_poly.type
_entity_poly.pdbx_seq_one_letter_code
_entity_poly.pdbx_strand_id
1 'polypeptide(L)'
;MAKVGGKNRSERFKWICHKSKKTGSTRICTCENPCTDSKYGHCVYTYPDKNLRLYPGIARGTEEWDRIYKQRTVIERTIHSLKSSFCVDNRKTSNALTTKSDLLLAGITQLIGVLLAKAIDDVKLFRRVRKMIA
;
A
#
# COMPACT_ATOMS: atom_id res chain seq x y z
N MET A 1 1.39 10.34 23.79
CA MET A 1 1.02 9.27 22.83
C MET A 1 0.69 8.03 23.62
N ALA A 2 -0.43 7.35 23.33
CA ALA A 2 -0.78 6.09 23.98
C ALA A 2 -1.14 5.05 22.92
N LYS A 3 -0.56 3.85 23.02
CA LYS A 3 -1.01 2.67 22.27
C LYS A 3 -2.33 2.22 22.87
N VAL A 4 -3.38 2.12 22.05
CA VAL A 4 -4.73 1.75 22.51
C VAL A 4 -5.22 0.57 21.69
N GLY A 5 -5.67 -0.47 22.38
CA GLY A 5 -6.24 -1.69 21.80
C GLY A 5 -7.36 -2.21 22.71
N GLY A 6 -8.21 -3.09 22.19
CA GLY A 6 -9.30 -3.72 22.96
C GLY A 6 -9.92 -4.88 22.18
N LYS A 7 -10.78 -5.66 22.85
CA LYS A 7 -11.48 -6.79 22.20
C LYS A 7 -12.21 -6.28 20.94
N ASN A 8 -11.93 -6.88 19.79
CA ASN A 8 -12.44 -6.49 18.46
C ASN A 8 -12.04 -5.09 17.96
N ARG A 9 -10.95 -4.50 18.44
CA ARG A 9 -10.43 -3.22 17.94
C ARG A 9 -9.00 -3.35 17.47
N SER A 10 -8.72 -2.86 16.26
CA SER A 10 -7.35 -2.78 15.75
C SER A 10 -6.47 -1.90 16.64
N GLU A 11 -5.22 -2.30 16.76
CA GLU A 11 -4.20 -1.50 17.44
C GLU A 11 -4.08 -0.14 16.77
N ARG A 12 -3.92 0.90 17.58
CA ARG A 12 -3.79 2.27 17.10
C ARG A 12 -3.08 3.15 18.10
N PHE A 13 -2.52 4.24 17.62
CA PHE A 13 -2.06 5.31 18.48
C PHE A 13 -3.15 6.36 18.61
N LYS A 14 -3.47 6.72 19.86
CA LYS A 14 -4.36 7.84 20.18
C LYS A 14 -3.52 9.07 20.50
N TRP A 15 -3.74 10.12 19.73
CA TRP A 15 -3.21 11.46 19.93
C TRP A 15 -4.31 12.31 20.52
N ILE A 16 -3.97 13.06 21.57
CA ILE A 16 -4.92 13.90 22.31
C ILE A 16 -4.33 15.30 22.32
N CYS A 17 -5.18 16.32 22.25
CA CYS A 17 -4.77 17.71 22.43
C CYS A 17 -3.79 17.86 23.61
N HIS A 18 -2.68 18.57 23.41
CA HIS A 18 -1.64 18.76 24.41
C HIS A 18 -2.13 19.56 25.63
N LYS A 19 -3.12 20.45 25.46
CA LYS A 19 -3.77 21.19 26.55
C LYS A 19 -4.86 20.38 27.28
N SER A 20 -5.07 19.10 26.93
CA SER A 20 -5.97 18.22 27.68
C SER A 20 -5.27 17.69 28.93
N LYS A 21 -5.83 17.94 30.11
CA LYS A 21 -5.31 17.44 31.40
C LYS A 21 -6.26 16.40 31.99
N LYS A 22 -5.71 15.43 32.73
CA LYS A 22 -6.52 14.42 33.44
C LYS A 22 -6.97 15.00 34.78
N THR A 23 -8.27 15.00 35.01
CA THR A 23 -8.90 15.48 36.25
C THR A 23 -9.78 14.35 36.79
N GLY A 24 -9.24 13.59 37.76
CA GLY A 24 -9.86 12.37 38.26
C GLY A 24 -9.99 11.27 37.18
N SER A 25 -11.20 10.77 36.98
CA SER A 25 -11.54 9.76 35.96
C SER A 25 -11.71 10.34 34.55
N THR A 26 -11.83 11.67 34.43
CA THR A 26 -12.09 12.35 33.16
C THR A 26 -10.86 13.14 32.68
N ARG A 27 -10.89 13.62 31.44
CA ARG A 27 -9.94 14.63 30.95
C ARG A 27 -10.70 15.88 30.54
N ILE A 28 -10.12 17.03 30.83
CA ILE A 28 -10.66 18.34 30.51
C ILE A 28 -9.63 19.08 29.64
N CYS A 29 -10.08 19.58 28.50
CA CYS A 29 -9.32 20.41 27.58
C CYS A 29 -9.30 21.85 28.09
N THR A 30 -8.10 22.42 28.29
CA THR A 30 -7.92 23.80 28.76
C THR A 30 -7.42 24.71 27.64
N CYS A 31 -7.85 24.49 26.40
CA CYS A 31 -7.54 25.42 25.32
C CYS A 31 -8.32 26.73 25.50
N GLU A 32 -7.63 27.87 25.42
CA GLU A 32 -8.27 29.21 25.43
C GLU A 32 -9.28 29.35 24.29
N ASN A 33 -8.89 28.93 23.07
CA ASN A 33 -9.82 28.73 21.97
C ASN A 33 -10.06 27.22 21.77
N PRO A 34 -11.28 26.70 22.01
CA PRO A 34 -11.56 25.26 21.95
C PRO A 34 -11.19 24.65 20.60
N CYS A 35 -10.29 23.65 20.61
CA CYS A 35 -9.93 22.88 19.40
C CYS A 35 -11.02 21.92 18.90
N THR A 36 -12.06 21.71 19.71
CA THR A 36 -13.25 20.89 19.43
C THR A 36 -14.28 21.15 20.54
N ASP A 37 -15.55 20.85 20.29
CA ASP A 37 -16.63 20.93 21.28
C ASP A 37 -16.52 19.88 22.39
N SER A 38 -15.70 18.84 22.19
CA SER A 38 -15.48 17.81 23.20
C SER A 38 -14.70 18.36 24.40
N LYS A 39 -15.27 18.20 25.60
CA LYS A 39 -14.56 18.46 26.88
C LYS A 39 -13.23 17.71 26.99
N TYR A 40 -13.09 16.57 26.33
CA TYR A 40 -11.85 15.77 26.33
C TYR A 40 -10.72 16.40 25.50
N GLY A 41 -11.07 17.29 24.55
CA GLY A 41 -10.16 17.87 23.56
C GLY A 41 -10.05 17.03 22.29
N HIS A 42 -9.45 17.62 21.25
CA HIS A 42 -9.35 17.00 19.93
C HIS A 42 -8.54 15.70 20.01
N CYS A 43 -9.04 14.65 19.36
CA CYS A 43 -8.44 13.33 19.35
C CYS A 43 -8.24 12.84 17.92
N VAL A 44 -7.00 12.48 17.58
CA VAL A 44 -6.64 11.87 16.30
C VAL A 44 -6.17 10.44 16.55
N TYR A 45 -6.55 9.53 15.64
CA TYR A 45 -6.11 8.15 15.69
C TYR A 45 -5.25 7.85 14.47
N THR A 46 -4.08 7.26 14.68
CA THR A 46 -3.23 6.76 13.60
C THR A 46 -3.16 5.24 13.69
N TYR A 47 -3.25 4.59 12.53
CA TYR A 47 -3.20 3.13 12.37
C TYR A 47 -2.00 2.79 11.47
N PRO A 48 -0.79 2.69 12.04
CA PRO A 48 0.42 2.52 11.23
C PRO A 48 0.42 1.23 10.41
N ASP A 49 -0.15 0.17 10.98
CA ASP A 49 -0.34 -1.15 10.39
C ASP A 49 -1.33 -1.17 9.22
N LYS A 50 -2.33 -0.28 9.22
CA LYS A 50 -3.39 -0.28 8.20
C LYS A 50 -3.07 0.50 6.94
N ASN A 51 -2.19 1.50 7.03
CA ASN A 51 -1.88 2.37 5.90
C ASN A 51 -0.36 2.60 5.80
N LEU A 52 0.33 1.59 5.27
CA LEU A 52 1.77 1.61 5.03
C LEU A 52 2.19 2.74 4.06
N ARG A 53 1.26 3.26 3.27
CA ARG A 53 1.53 4.44 2.42
C ARG A 53 1.69 5.69 3.26
N LEU A 54 0.82 5.92 4.24
CA LEU A 54 0.87 7.09 5.14
C LEU A 54 1.92 6.92 6.24
N TYR A 55 2.06 5.71 6.76
CA TYR A 55 2.98 5.35 7.84
C TYR A 55 3.95 4.29 7.36
N PRO A 56 4.83 4.63 6.40
CA PRO A 56 5.88 3.71 6.02
C PRO A 56 6.78 3.49 7.24
N GLY A 57 7.10 2.23 7.56
CA GLY A 57 8.01 1.89 8.65
C GLY A 57 9.44 2.42 8.49
N ILE A 58 9.69 3.20 7.43
CA ILE A 58 10.93 3.86 7.06
C ILE A 58 10.62 5.35 6.89
N ALA A 59 11.47 6.22 7.41
CA ALA A 59 11.26 7.66 7.31
C ALA A 59 11.30 8.15 5.85
N ARG A 60 10.34 8.97 5.46
CA ARG A 60 10.31 9.59 4.12
C ARG A 60 11.46 10.58 3.95
N GLY A 61 11.99 10.68 2.73
CA GLY A 61 13.12 11.54 2.40
C GLY A 61 14.49 10.96 2.78
N THR A 62 14.51 9.72 3.28
CA THR A 62 15.74 8.94 3.39
C THR A 62 16.09 8.29 2.06
N GLU A 63 17.38 8.00 1.84
CA GLU A 63 17.83 7.30 0.64
C GLU A 63 17.18 5.92 0.51
N GLU A 64 16.98 5.22 1.63
CA GLU A 64 16.29 3.93 1.67
C GLU A 64 14.84 4.05 1.19
N TRP A 65 14.11 5.05 1.69
CA TRP A 65 12.75 5.32 1.24
C TRP A 65 12.70 5.58 -0.26
N ASP A 66 13.57 6.46 -0.77
CA ASP A 66 13.58 6.82 -2.19
C ASP A 66 13.92 5.62 -3.07
N ARG A 67 14.86 4.78 -2.65
CA ARG A 67 15.22 3.53 -3.34
C ARG A 67 14.03 2.56 -3.43
N ILE A 68 13.30 2.35 -2.34
CA ILE A 68 12.12 1.47 -2.31
C ILE A 68 10.97 2.11 -3.10
N TYR A 69 10.72 3.40 -2.92
CA TYR A 69 9.60 4.10 -3.55
C TYR A 69 9.73 4.14 -5.08
N LYS A 70 10.96 4.23 -5.62
CA LYS A 70 11.23 4.10 -7.07
C LYS A 70 10.72 2.78 -7.66
N GLN A 71 10.67 1.69 -6.90
CA GLN A 71 10.15 0.41 -7.38
C GLN A 71 8.65 0.44 -7.66
N ARG A 72 7.90 1.37 -7.03
CA ARG A 72 6.46 1.48 -7.21
C ARG A 72 6.06 1.70 -8.67
N THR A 73 6.76 2.58 -9.39
CA THR A 73 6.47 2.83 -10.80
C THR A 73 6.70 1.57 -11.64
N VAL A 74 7.70 0.75 -11.28
CA VAL A 74 7.94 -0.54 -11.93
C VAL A 74 6.81 -1.52 -11.64
N ILE A 75 6.33 -1.58 -10.40
CA ILE A 75 5.17 -2.41 -9.99
C ILE A 75 3.92 -1.98 -10.76
N GLU A 76 3.61 -0.69 -10.83
CA GLU A 76 2.44 -0.18 -11.56
C GLU A 76 2.51 -0.52 -13.06
N ARG A 77 3.68 -0.38 -13.68
CA ARG A 77 3.91 -0.81 -15.07
C ARG A 77 3.75 -2.31 -15.25
N THR A 78 4.23 -3.13 -14.30
CA THR A 78 4.06 -4.59 -14.33
C THR A 78 2.60 -5.00 -14.19
N ILE A 79 1.86 -4.40 -13.27
CA ILE A 79 0.40 -4.62 -13.12
C ILE A 79 -0.32 -4.26 -14.42
N HIS A 80 0.04 -3.12 -15.03
CA HIS A 80 -0.53 -2.74 -16.32
C HIS A 80 -0.23 -3.79 -17.41
N SER A 81 1.00 -4.30 -17.51
CA SER A 81 1.34 -5.38 -18.45
C SER A 81 0.55 -6.67 -18.19
N LEU A 82 0.39 -7.11 -16.93
CA LEU A 82 -0.43 -8.26 -16.57
C LEU A 82 -1.88 -8.10 -17.06
N LYS A 83 -2.42 -6.90 -16.87
CA LYS A 83 -3.77 -6.53 -17.28
C LYS A 83 -3.96 -6.48 -18.79
N SER A 84 -3.14 -5.71 -19.48
CA SER A 84 -3.30 -5.40 -20.91
C SER A 84 -2.69 -6.47 -21.81
N SER A 85 -1.46 -6.91 -21.53
CA SER A 85 -0.68 -7.79 -22.42
C SER A 85 -0.99 -9.26 -22.20
N PHE A 86 -1.34 -9.65 -20.97
CA PHE A 86 -1.71 -11.02 -20.60
C PHE A 86 -3.22 -11.17 -20.35
N CYS A 87 -4.02 -10.23 -20.87
CA CYS A 87 -5.48 -10.31 -20.98
C CYS A 87 -6.26 -10.51 -19.68
N VAL A 88 -5.68 -10.20 -18.51
CA VAL A 88 -6.40 -10.31 -17.22
C VAL A 88 -7.60 -9.34 -17.17
N ASP A 89 -7.52 -8.17 -17.81
CA ASP A 89 -8.61 -7.19 -17.85
C ASP A 89 -9.76 -7.58 -18.80
N ASN A 90 -9.51 -8.43 -19.80
CA ASN A 90 -10.51 -8.83 -20.81
C ASN A 90 -11.02 -10.27 -20.60
N ARG A 91 -10.96 -10.79 -19.36
CA ARG A 91 -11.46 -12.13 -19.05
C ARG A 91 -12.98 -12.21 -19.24
N LYS A 92 -13.44 -13.34 -19.77
CA LYS A 92 -14.88 -13.62 -19.98
C LYS A 92 -15.54 -14.36 -18.81
N THR A 93 -14.73 -14.87 -17.88
CA THR A 93 -15.20 -15.60 -16.70
C THR A 93 -15.22 -14.70 -15.48
N SER A 94 -16.00 -15.03 -14.46
CA SER A 94 -16.03 -14.30 -13.16
C SER A 94 -15.71 -15.17 -11.95
N ASN A 95 -15.55 -16.49 -12.12
CA ASN A 95 -15.25 -17.43 -11.03
C ASN A 95 -13.88 -17.13 -10.38
N ALA A 96 -13.84 -17.03 -9.06
CA ALA A 96 -12.63 -16.73 -8.28
C ALA A 96 -11.49 -17.75 -8.48
N LEU A 97 -11.81 -19.05 -8.57
CA LEU A 97 -10.81 -20.09 -8.82
C LEU A 97 -10.15 -19.90 -10.18
N THR A 98 -10.96 -19.68 -11.22
CA THR A 98 -10.48 -19.41 -12.57
C THR A 98 -9.67 -18.11 -12.62
N THR A 99 -10.12 -17.03 -11.96
CA THR A 99 -9.36 -15.76 -11.89
C THR A 99 -7.97 -15.98 -11.31
N LYS A 100 -7.89 -16.77 -10.23
CA LYS A 100 -6.61 -17.06 -9.56
C LYS A 100 -5.69 -17.84 -10.50
N SER A 101 -6.20 -18.86 -11.18
CA SER A 101 -5.43 -19.62 -12.16
C SER A 101 -4.96 -18.76 -13.32
N ASP A 102 -5.84 -17.94 -13.90
CA ASP A 102 -5.51 -17.03 -15.01
C ASP A 102 -4.41 -16.05 -14.62
N LEU A 103 -4.49 -15.47 -13.42
CA LEU A 103 -3.46 -14.56 -12.89
C LEU A 103 -2.11 -15.27 -12.72
N LEU A 104 -2.10 -16.50 -12.20
CA LEU A 104 -0.87 -17.28 -12.04
C LEU A 104 -0.25 -17.62 -13.39
N LEU A 105 -1.05 -18.03 -14.38
CA LEU A 105 -0.60 -18.30 -15.74
C LEU A 105 -0.06 -17.03 -16.41
N ALA A 106 -0.72 -15.89 -16.23
CA ALA A 106 -0.23 -14.59 -16.70
C ALA A 106 1.13 -14.22 -16.06
N GLY A 107 1.31 -14.51 -14.77
CA GLY A 107 2.60 -14.32 -14.07
C GLY A 107 3.70 -15.22 -14.61
N ILE A 108 3.41 -16.52 -14.80
CA ILE A 108 4.37 -17.49 -15.36
C ILE A 108 4.79 -17.09 -16.78
N THR A 109 3.83 -16.74 -17.63
CA THR A 109 4.11 -16.32 -19.02
C THR A 109 4.92 -15.02 -19.07
N GLN A 110 4.66 -14.07 -18.15
CA GLN A 110 5.49 -12.89 -18.00
C GLN A 110 6.95 -13.23 -17.63
N LEU A 111 7.16 -14.16 -16.70
CA LEU A 111 8.50 -14.60 -16.29
C LEU A 111 9.23 -15.31 -17.44
N ILE A 112 8.54 -16.15 -18.22
CA ILE A 112 9.10 -16.77 -19.43
C ILE A 112 9.54 -15.68 -20.42
N GLY A 113 8.75 -14.64 -20.62
CA GLY A 113 9.11 -13.51 -21.49
C GLY A 113 10.39 -12.79 -21.04
N VAL A 114 10.64 -12.70 -19.73
CA VAL A 114 11.90 -12.14 -19.19
C VAL A 114 13.08 -13.07 -19.47
N LEU A 115 12.92 -14.38 -19.31
CA LEU A 115 13.97 -15.36 -19.60
C LEU A 115 14.33 -15.35 -21.09
N LEU A 116 13.33 -15.28 -21.97
CA LEU A 116 13.54 -15.19 -23.42
C LEU A 116 14.25 -13.90 -23.82
N ALA A 117 13.82 -12.75 -23.31
CA ALA A 117 14.48 -11.47 -23.57
C ALA A 117 15.95 -11.47 -23.12
N LYS A 118 16.25 -12.14 -22.00
CA LYS A 118 17.63 -12.35 -21.53
C LYS A 118 18.42 -13.29 -22.45
N ALA A 119 17.80 -14.35 -22.97
CA ALA A 119 18.45 -15.29 -23.88
C ALA A 119 18.81 -14.65 -25.24
N ILE A 120 18.01 -13.68 -25.70
CA ILE A 120 18.23 -12.91 -26.93
C ILE A 120 19.19 -11.72 -26.71
N ASP A 121 19.64 -11.49 -25.47
CA ASP A 121 20.45 -10.34 -25.04
C ASP A 121 19.81 -8.95 -25.30
N ASP A 122 18.48 -8.91 -25.53
CA ASP A 122 17.71 -7.67 -25.59
C ASP A 122 16.66 -7.63 -24.47
N VAL A 123 17.13 -7.25 -23.29
CA VAL A 123 16.32 -7.11 -22.08
C VAL A 123 15.22 -6.05 -22.24
N LYS A 124 15.25 -5.17 -23.26
CA LYS A 124 14.19 -4.17 -23.48
C LYS A 124 12.92 -4.82 -24.05
N LEU A 125 13.02 -6.02 -24.61
CA LEU A 125 11.91 -6.70 -25.29
C LEU A 125 11.00 -7.51 -24.37
N PHE A 126 11.34 -7.71 -23.09
CA PHE A 126 10.55 -8.57 -22.19
C PHE A 126 9.06 -8.19 -22.06
N ARG A 127 8.72 -6.92 -22.27
CA ARG A 127 7.31 -6.44 -22.28
C ARG A 127 6.67 -6.45 -23.67
N ARG A 128 7.45 -6.70 -24.72
CA ARG A 128 7.06 -6.63 -26.13
C ARG A 128 7.14 -8.02 -26.75
N VAL A 129 6.37 -8.97 -26.21
CA VAL A 129 6.39 -10.38 -26.64
C VAL A 129 6.24 -10.53 -28.16
N ARG A 130 5.36 -9.74 -28.79
CA ARG A 130 5.20 -9.74 -30.26
C ARG A 130 6.46 -9.39 -31.04
N LYS A 131 7.33 -8.54 -30.50
CA LYS A 131 8.62 -8.17 -31.13
C LYS A 131 9.72 -9.20 -30.91
N MET A 132 9.53 -10.18 -30.02
CA MET A 132 10.49 -11.26 -29.79
C MET A 132 10.27 -12.45 -30.73
N ILE A 133 9.09 -12.54 -31.34
CA ILE A 133 8.69 -13.62 -32.26
C ILE A 133 8.87 -13.20 -33.73
N ALA A 134 9.03 -11.89 -33.98
CA ALA A 134 9.17 -11.29 -35.30
C ALA A 134 10.62 -11.20 -35.75
#